data_AF-A0AAJ4RD11-F1
#
_entry.id   AF-A0AAJ4RD11-F1
#
_cell.length_a   1.000
_cell.length_b   1.000
_cell.length_c   1.000
_cell.angle_alpha   90.00
_cell.angle_beta   90.00
_cell.angle_gamma   90.00
#
_symmetry.space_group_name_H-M   'P 1'
#
loop_
_entity.id
_entity.type
_entity.pdbx_description
1 polymer ?
#
loop_
_entity_poly.entity_id
_entity_poly.type
_entity_poly.pdbx_seq_one_letter_code
_entity_poly.pdbx_strand_id
1 'polypeptide(L)'
;MEAFVTEFEGSVRKLQKALEKERKKLQEIESQLEPVKQRLVEIETELLSIQREIKQNEARIREIKNHLKRIMQKTLEAETDREIEMLERDRQRLLEELEERKAKIAKLKEEYQNLVIEENDLVKKEVELEEKKHLHEERIQKYIRKIESAMKSIQRELDRYQILK
;
A
#
# COMPACT_ATOMS: atom_id res chain seq x y z
N MET A 1 18.69 -50.68 20.54
CA MET A 1 18.02 -49.43 20.95
C MET A 1 18.88 -48.18 20.70
N GLU A 2 20.16 -48.15 21.11
CA GLU A 2 21.04 -46.96 20.95
C GLU A 2 21.23 -46.48 19.50
N ALA A 3 21.45 -47.38 18.54
CA ALA A 3 21.62 -47.01 17.13
C ALA A 3 20.38 -46.30 16.55
N PHE A 4 19.19 -46.81 16.87
CA PHE A 4 17.91 -46.22 16.48
C PHE A 4 17.70 -44.82 17.09
N VAL A 5 18.01 -44.68 18.39
CA VAL A 5 17.92 -43.38 19.09
C VAL A 5 18.89 -42.36 18.46
N THR A 6 20.12 -42.76 18.18
CA THR A 6 21.15 -41.88 17.58
C THR A 6 20.74 -41.40 16.17
N GLU A 7 20.25 -42.31 15.33
CA GLU A 7 19.76 -41.97 13.99
C GLU A 7 18.55 -41.03 14.04
N PHE A 8 17.65 -41.27 14.98
CA PHE A 8 16.48 -40.44 15.18
C PHE A 8 16.84 -39.02 15.64
N GLU A 9 17.71 -38.90 16.65
CA GLU A 9 18.20 -37.60 17.13
C GLU A 9 18.83 -36.79 16.00
N GLY A 10 19.63 -37.44 15.14
CA GLY A 10 20.21 -36.80 13.96
C GLY A 10 19.13 -36.28 12.99
N SER A 11 18.08 -37.05 12.75
CA SER A 11 16.96 -36.68 11.88
C SER A 11 16.14 -35.52 12.44
N VAL A 12 15.82 -35.56 13.74
CA VAL A 12 15.11 -34.47 14.43
C VAL A 12 15.92 -33.18 14.41
N ARG A 13 17.22 -33.23 14.72
CA ARG A 13 18.09 -32.05 14.66
C ARG A 13 18.11 -31.40 13.27
N LYS A 14 18.15 -32.20 12.21
CA LYS A 14 18.08 -31.69 10.82
C LYS A 14 16.75 -31.00 10.54
N LEU A 15 15.63 -31.59 10.96
CA LEU A 15 14.30 -31.01 10.80
C LEU A 15 14.12 -29.71 11.61
N GLN A 16 14.64 -29.67 12.83
CA GLN A 16 14.62 -28.47 13.68
C GLN A 16 15.40 -27.32 13.04
N LYS A 17 16.61 -27.57 12.53
CA LYS A 17 17.41 -26.54 11.83
C LYS A 17 16.70 -26.03 10.58
N ALA A 18 16.07 -26.92 9.80
CA ALA A 18 15.30 -26.52 8.62
C ALA A 18 14.08 -25.66 9.01
N LEU A 19 13.35 -26.06 10.06
CA LEU A 19 12.21 -25.32 10.59
C LEU A 19 12.63 -23.91 11.06
N GLU A 20 13.73 -23.79 11.80
CA GLU A 20 14.24 -22.50 12.26
C GLU A 20 14.63 -21.58 11.10
N LYS A 21 15.27 -22.15 10.06
CA LYS A 21 15.63 -21.41 8.85
C LYS A 21 14.40 -20.86 8.13
N GLU A 22 13.35 -21.66 7.97
CA GLU A 22 12.13 -21.19 7.32
C GLU A 22 11.37 -20.16 8.18
N ARG A 23 11.38 -20.31 9.51
CA ARG A 23 10.82 -19.30 10.42
C ARG A 23 11.52 -17.94 10.32
N LYS A 24 12.86 -17.91 10.21
CA LYS A 24 13.62 -16.66 10.03
C LYS A 24 13.23 -15.96 8.72
N LYS A 25 13.15 -16.71 7.61
CA LYS A 25 12.69 -16.16 6.33
C LYS A 25 11.27 -15.62 6.39
N LEU A 26 10.37 -16.33 7.11
CA LEU A 26 9.00 -15.86 7.31
C LEU A 26 8.97 -14.52 8.04
N GLN A 27 9.74 -14.38 9.12
CA GLN A 27 9.88 -13.12 9.86
C GLN A 27 10.46 -11.99 9.00
N GLU A 28 11.47 -12.27 8.17
CA GLU A 28 12.03 -11.31 7.23
C GLU A 28 10.99 -10.82 6.21
N ILE A 29 10.16 -11.73 5.68
CA ILE A 29 9.08 -11.39 4.74
C ILE A 29 8.02 -10.53 5.44
N GLU A 30 7.60 -10.90 6.65
CA GLU A 30 6.61 -10.14 7.42
C GLU A 30 7.12 -8.72 7.72
N SER A 31 8.40 -8.57 8.05
CA SER A 31 9.01 -7.25 8.28
C SER A 31 9.06 -6.37 7.02
N GLN A 32 9.03 -6.97 5.83
CA GLN A 32 8.95 -6.25 4.55
C GLN A 32 7.51 -5.98 4.11
N LEU A 33 6.58 -6.86 4.47
CA LEU A 33 5.16 -6.75 4.10
C LEU A 33 4.45 -5.64 4.88
N GLU A 34 4.74 -5.51 6.17
CA GLU A 34 4.12 -4.50 7.04
C GLU A 34 4.28 -3.06 6.52
N PRO A 35 5.50 -2.56 6.19
CA PRO A 35 5.64 -1.21 5.65
C PRO A 35 5.00 -1.02 4.27
N VAL A 36 4.91 -2.08 3.45
CA VAL A 36 4.21 -2.01 2.16
C VAL A 36 2.71 -1.78 2.37
N LYS A 37 2.09 -2.52 3.29
CA LYS A 37 0.68 -2.36 3.64
C LYS A 37 0.39 -0.98 4.22
N GLN A 38 1.25 -0.48 5.10
CA GLN A 38 1.12 0.86 5.66
C GLN A 38 1.19 1.95 4.57
N ARG A 39 2.16 1.85 3.66
CA ARG A 39 2.29 2.82 2.56
C ARG A 39 1.09 2.79 1.61
N LEU A 40 0.52 1.63 1.32
CA LEU A 40 -0.70 1.53 0.51
C LEU A 40 -1.88 2.29 1.14
N VAL A 41 -2.08 2.19 2.45
CA VAL A 41 -3.12 2.92 3.17
C VAL A 41 -2.87 4.44 3.15
N GLU A 42 -1.61 4.85 3.28
CA GLU A 42 -1.22 6.27 3.15
C GLU A 42 -1.55 6.80 1.76
N ILE A 43 -1.17 6.08 0.70
CA ILE A 43 -1.46 6.46 -0.69
C ILE A 43 -2.97 6.60 -0.92
N GLU A 44 -3.80 5.66 -0.43
CA GLU A 44 -5.26 5.76 -0.56
C GLU A 44 -5.78 7.07 0.08
N THR A 45 -5.25 7.42 1.24
CA THR A 45 -5.62 8.67 1.94
C THR A 45 -5.17 9.91 1.16
N GLU A 46 -3.96 9.91 0.62
CA GLU A 46 -3.41 10.99 -0.20
C GLU A 46 -4.22 11.18 -1.49
N LEU A 47 -4.55 10.09 -2.21
CA LEU A 47 -5.36 10.12 -3.42
C LEU A 47 -6.76 10.72 -3.15
N LEU A 48 -7.41 10.34 -2.06
CA LEU A 48 -8.70 10.91 -1.66
C LEU A 48 -8.60 12.40 -1.34
N SER A 49 -7.50 12.83 -0.70
CA SER A 49 -7.23 14.24 -0.43
C SER A 49 -7.09 15.04 -1.72
N ILE A 50 -6.25 14.57 -2.65
CA ILE A 50 -6.02 15.19 -3.96
C ILE A 50 -7.33 15.31 -4.74
N GLN A 51 -8.16 14.26 -4.78
CA GLN A 51 -9.45 14.30 -5.46
C GLN A 51 -10.38 15.38 -4.88
N ARG A 52 -10.39 15.58 -3.56
CA ARG A 52 -11.17 16.64 -2.91
C ARG A 52 -10.63 18.02 -3.29
N GLU A 53 -9.32 18.21 -3.28
CA GLU A 53 -8.69 19.48 -3.62
C GLU A 53 -8.93 19.85 -5.09
N ILE A 54 -8.86 18.89 -6.02
CA ILE A 54 -9.23 19.10 -7.42
C ILE A 54 -10.67 19.59 -7.53
N LYS A 55 -11.64 18.90 -6.88
CA LYS A 55 -13.06 19.29 -6.91
C LYS A 55 -13.29 20.71 -6.37
N GLN A 56 -12.58 21.10 -5.32
CA GLN A 56 -12.64 22.46 -4.76
C GLN A 56 -12.12 23.50 -5.74
N ASN A 57 -10.96 23.26 -6.37
CA ASN A 57 -10.42 24.16 -7.38
C ASN A 57 -11.33 24.25 -8.61
N GLU A 58 -11.94 23.14 -9.05
CA GLU A 58 -12.92 23.14 -10.14
C GLU A 58 -14.18 23.93 -9.80
N ALA A 59 -14.67 23.83 -8.56
CA ALA A 59 -15.79 24.64 -8.09
C ALA A 59 -15.44 26.14 -8.11
N ARG A 60 -14.26 26.50 -7.60
CA ARG A 60 -13.77 27.87 -7.63
C ARG A 60 -13.62 28.41 -9.05
N ILE A 61 -13.10 27.60 -9.98
CA ILE A 61 -13.03 27.95 -11.41
C ILE A 61 -14.42 28.25 -11.99
N ARG A 62 -15.45 27.46 -11.64
CA ARG A 62 -16.84 27.73 -12.09
C ARG A 62 -17.36 29.05 -11.54
N GLU A 63 -17.10 29.36 -10.27
CA GLU A 63 -17.46 30.65 -9.67
C GLU A 63 -16.77 31.82 -10.37
N ILE A 64 -15.46 31.72 -10.61
CA ILE A 64 -14.68 32.74 -11.32
C ILE A 64 -15.26 32.96 -12.72
N LYS A 65 -15.53 31.88 -13.47
CA LYS A 65 -16.14 31.99 -14.81
C LYS A 65 -17.50 32.70 -14.77
N ASN A 66 -18.32 32.43 -13.77
CA ASN A 66 -19.60 33.12 -13.59
C ASN A 66 -19.42 34.59 -13.23
N HIS A 67 -18.42 34.91 -12.40
CA HIS A 67 -18.09 36.30 -12.06
C HIS A 67 -17.60 37.07 -13.30
N LEU A 68 -16.70 36.48 -14.10
CA LEU A 68 -16.22 37.07 -15.34
C LEU A 68 -17.37 37.39 -16.32
N LYS A 69 -18.39 36.53 -16.42
CA LYS A 69 -19.60 36.81 -17.22
C LYS A 69 -20.37 38.02 -16.72
N ARG A 70 -20.51 38.18 -15.40
CA ARG A 70 -21.17 39.35 -14.79
C ARG A 70 -20.37 40.62 -15.01
N ILE A 71 -19.05 40.56 -14.89
CA ILE A 71 -18.18 41.70 -15.21
C ILE A 71 -18.37 42.12 -16.66
N MET A 72 -18.36 41.16 -17.60
CA MET A 72 -18.60 41.45 -19.02
C MET A 72 -19.94 42.16 -19.26
N GLN A 73 -21.01 41.74 -18.60
CA GLN A 73 -22.31 42.44 -18.69
C GLN A 73 -22.24 43.86 -18.12
N LYS A 74 -21.67 44.03 -16.93
CA LYS A 74 -21.50 45.35 -16.30
C LYS A 74 -20.62 46.30 -17.12
N THR A 75 -19.60 45.78 -17.80
CA THR A 75 -18.74 46.59 -18.67
C THR A 75 -19.50 47.14 -19.87
N LEU A 76 -20.49 46.40 -20.40
CA LEU A 76 -21.36 46.88 -21.48
C LEU A 76 -22.35 47.95 -21.02
N GLU A 77 -22.71 47.92 -19.73
CA GLU A 77 -23.66 48.86 -19.10
C GLU A 77 -22.97 50.06 -18.44
N ALA A 78 -21.63 50.09 -18.38
CA ALA A 78 -20.87 51.13 -17.71
C ALA A 78 -21.01 52.47 -18.45
N GLU A 79 -21.23 53.54 -17.68
CA GLU A 79 -21.45 54.89 -18.24
C GLU A 79 -20.20 55.76 -18.13
N THR A 80 -19.22 55.34 -17.31
CA THR A 80 -18.02 56.10 -17.02
C THR A 80 -16.73 55.30 -17.24
N ASP A 81 -15.69 55.98 -17.71
CA ASP A 81 -14.35 55.37 -17.87
C ASP A 81 -13.82 54.79 -16.55
N ARG A 82 -14.17 55.43 -15.42
CA ARG A 82 -13.78 54.96 -14.09
C ARG A 82 -14.41 53.61 -13.72
N GLU A 83 -15.67 53.38 -14.10
CA GLU A 83 -16.33 52.09 -13.89
C GLU A 83 -15.70 51.01 -14.76
N ILE A 84 -15.39 51.33 -16.02
CA ILE A 84 -14.71 50.44 -16.94
C ILE A 84 -13.33 50.03 -16.38
N GLU A 85 -12.51 51.00 -15.94
CA GLU A 85 -11.20 50.73 -15.34
C GLU A 85 -11.29 49.82 -14.10
N MET A 86 -12.28 50.03 -13.22
CA MET A 86 -12.47 49.17 -12.05
C MET A 86 -12.84 47.74 -12.44
N LEU A 87 -13.75 47.58 -13.40
CA LEU A 87 -14.18 46.28 -13.92
C LEU A 87 -13.02 45.55 -14.63
N GLU A 88 -12.17 46.27 -15.34
CA GLU A 88 -10.97 45.70 -15.97
C GLU A 88 -9.96 45.19 -14.94
N ARG A 89 -9.73 45.93 -13.84
CA ARG A 89 -8.88 45.47 -12.73
C ARG A 89 -9.45 44.22 -12.07
N ASP A 90 -10.77 44.17 -11.85
CA ASP A 90 -11.44 42.99 -11.30
C ASP A 90 -11.32 41.79 -12.23
N ARG A 91 -11.53 42.00 -13.54
CA ARG A 91 -11.35 40.99 -14.58
C ARG A 91 -9.94 40.44 -14.58
N GLN A 92 -8.92 41.30 -14.52
CA GLN A 92 -7.52 40.90 -14.54
C GLN A 92 -7.18 40.03 -13.33
N ARG A 93 -7.58 40.46 -12.12
CA ARG A 93 -7.39 39.66 -10.89
C ARG A 93 -8.05 38.28 -10.96
N LEU A 94 -9.25 38.20 -11.52
CA LEU A 94 -9.96 36.92 -11.68
C LEU A 94 -9.32 36.02 -12.74
N LEU A 95 -8.74 36.59 -13.79
CA LEU A 95 -7.98 35.81 -14.79
C LEU A 95 -6.70 35.25 -14.21
N GLU A 96 -5.99 36.02 -13.38
CA GLU A 96 -4.82 35.54 -12.65
C GLU A 96 -5.19 34.39 -11.70
N GLU A 97 -6.24 34.56 -10.87
CA GLU A 97 -6.73 33.49 -10.00
C GLU A 97 -7.14 32.25 -10.82
N LEU A 98 -7.79 32.44 -11.97
CA LEU A 98 -8.19 31.32 -12.85
C LEU A 98 -6.99 30.49 -13.30
N GLU A 99 -5.90 31.14 -13.73
CA GLU A 99 -4.69 30.46 -14.19
C GLU A 99 -3.96 29.76 -13.02
N GLU A 100 -3.88 30.40 -11.85
CA GLU A 100 -3.33 29.77 -10.65
C GLU A 100 -4.07 28.48 -10.28
N ARG A 101 -5.42 28.51 -10.30
CA ARG A 101 -6.25 27.33 -10.00
C ARG A 101 -6.07 26.22 -11.03
N LYS A 102 -5.98 26.56 -12.32
CA LYS A 102 -5.69 25.58 -13.38
C LYS A 102 -4.31 24.95 -13.20
N ALA A 103 -3.29 25.75 -12.90
CA ALA A 103 -1.95 25.27 -12.63
C ALA A 103 -1.91 24.34 -11.41
N LYS A 104 -2.64 24.69 -10.35
CA LYS A 104 -2.78 23.83 -9.16
C LYS A 104 -3.45 22.50 -9.49
N ILE A 105 -4.54 22.50 -10.27
CA ILE A 105 -5.18 21.26 -10.74
C ILE A 105 -4.21 20.42 -11.58
N ALA A 106 -3.42 21.03 -12.46
CA ALA A 106 -2.45 20.30 -13.28
C ALA A 106 -1.41 19.59 -12.41
N LYS A 107 -0.84 20.27 -11.42
CA LYS A 107 0.09 19.69 -10.45
C LYS A 107 -0.54 18.55 -9.65
N LEU A 108 -1.77 18.74 -9.16
CA LEU A 108 -2.51 17.71 -8.43
C LEU A 108 -2.78 16.47 -9.29
N LYS A 109 -3.03 16.64 -10.59
CA LYS A 109 -3.21 15.51 -11.51
C LYS A 109 -1.91 14.74 -11.74
N GLU A 110 -0.79 15.44 -11.84
CA GLU A 110 0.54 14.82 -11.94
C GLU A 110 0.87 14.03 -10.67
N GLU A 111 0.67 14.64 -9.49
CA GLU A 111 0.84 13.99 -8.19
C GLU A 111 -0.04 12.74 -8.05
N TYR A 112 -1.33 12.85 -8.43
CA TYR A 112 -2.24 11.71 -8.47
C TYR A 112 -1.72 10.57 -9.35
N GLN A 113 -1.23 10.88 -10.55
CA GLN A 113 -0.69 9.86 -11.46
C GLN A 113 0.55 9.17 -10.89
N ASN A 114 1.45 9.93 -10.26
CA ASN A 114 2.64 9.38 -9.62
C ASN A 114 2.28 8.43 -8.47
N LEU A 115 1.32 8.82 -7.63
CA LEU A 115 0.83 7.97 -6.54
C LEU A 115 0.15 6.69 -7.05
N VAL A 116 -0.61 6.76 -8.14
CA VAL A 116 -1.20 5.56 -8.76
C VAL A 116 -0.12 4.63 -9.30
N ILE A 117 0.97 5.15 -9.86
CA ILE A 117 2.10 4.32 -10.30
C ILE A 117 2.75 3.64 -9.09
N GLU A 118 3.02 4.40 -8.02
CA GLU A 118 3.58 3.89 -6.77
C GLU A 118 2.68 2.79 -6.15
N GLU A 119 1.37 3.04 -6.06
CA GLU A 119 0.38 2.07 -5.58
C GLU A 119 0.45 0.76 -6.36
N ASN A 120 0.45 0.84 -7.69
CA ASN A 120 0.51 -0.36 -8.54
C ASN A 120 1.78 -1.18 -8.32
N ASP A 121 2.93 -0.52 -8.11
CA ASP A 121 4.18 -1.20 -7.86
C ASP A 121 4.24 -1.81 -6.44
N LEU A 122 3.66 -1.14 -5.45
CA LEU A 122 3.50 -1.66 -4.10
C LEU A 122 2.55 -2.85 -4.04
N VAL A 123 1.42 -2.82 -4.76
CA VAL A 123 0.48 -3.96 -4.86
C VAL A 123 1.16 -5.17 -5.46
N LYS A 124 1.94 -5.02 -6.54
CA LYS A 124 2.72 -6.14 -7.10
C LYS A 124 3.69 -6.71 -6.06
N LYS A 125 4.40 -5.84 -5.35
CA LYS A 125 5.36 -6.24 -4.31
C LYS A 125 4.66 -6.95 -3.14
N GLU A 126 3.49 -6.48 -2.73
CA GLU A 126 2.66 -7.11 -1.70
C GLU A 126 2.30 -8.53 -2.11
N VAL A 127 1.76 -8.71 -3.32
CA VAL A 127 1.41 -10.04 -3.86
C VAL A 127 2.62 -10.97 -3.88
N GLU A 128 3.76 -10.52 -4.39
CA GLU A 128 5.00 -11.32 -4.39
C GLU A 128 5.45 -11.73 -2.98
N LEU A 129 5.32 -10.84 -2.00
CA LEU A 129 5.68 -11.13 -0.61
C LEU A 129 4.68 -12.09 0.03
N GLU A 130 3.38 -11.96 -0.24
CA GLU A 130 2.35 -12.89 0.25
C GLU A 130 2.51 -14.29 -0.35
N GLU A 131 2.83 -14.41 -1.64
CA GLU A 131 3.14 -15.71 -2.26
C GLU A 131 4.37 -16.37 -1.62
N LYS A 132 5.45 -15.60 -1.41
CA LYS A 132 6.66 -16.09 -0.72
C LYS A 132 6.33 -16.50 0.72
N LYS A 133 5.52 -15.71 1.42
CA LYS A 133 5.05 -15.99 2.78
C LYS A 133 4.35 -17.34 2.82
N HIS A 134 3.35 -17.53 1.97
CA HIS A 134 2.58 -18.77 1.87
C HIS A 134 3.47 -19.98 1.61
N LEU A 135 4.42 -19.88 0.68
CA LEU A 135 5.37 -20.96 0.39
C LEU A 135 6.20 -21.37 1.62
N HIS A 136 6.64 -20.40 2.42
CA HIS A 136 7.39 -20.66 3.64
C HIS A 136 6.50 -21.27 4.73
N GLU A 137 5.26 -20.83 4.87
CA GLU A 137 4.27 -21.42 5.77
C GLU A 137 3.99 -22.89 5.42
N GLU A 138 3.81 -23.23 4.14
CA GLU A 138 3.62 -24.61 3.68
C GLU A 138 4.82 -25.50 4.02
N ARG A 139 6.05 -24.99 3.82
CA ARG A 139 7.28 -25.73 4.17
C ARG A 139 7.38 -25.96 5.67
N ILE A 140 7.07 -24.95 6.47
CA ILE A 140 7.01 -25.04 7.93
C ILE A 140 6.01 -26.13 8.34
N GLN A 141 4.79 -26.11 7.80
CA GLN A 141 3.78 -27.13 8.08
C GLN A 141 4.25 -28.53 7.69
N LYS A 142 4.92 -28.67 6.54
CA LYS A 142 5.50 -29.95 6.10
C LYS A 142 6.57 -30.46 7.06
N TYR A 143 7.43 -29.59 7.59
CA TYR A 143 8.41 -29.98 8.60
C TYR A 143 7.77 -30.37 9.92
N ILE A 144 6.74 -29.65 10.37
CA ILE A 144 5.98 -29.99 11.57
C ILE A 144 5.36 -31.38 11.44
N ARG A 145 4.65 -31.68 10.34
CA ARG A 145 4.04 -33.00 10.09
C ARG A 145 5.08 -34.14 10.09
N LYS A 146 6.28 -33.88 9.56
CA LYS A 146 7.38 -34.85 9.57
C LYS A 146 7.89 -35.11 10.99
N ILE A 147 8.06 -34.05 11.78
CA ILE A 147 8.49 -34.16 13.19
C ILE A 147 7.43 -34.94 13.99
N GLU A 148 6.14 -34.62 13.83
CA GLU A 148 5.04 -35.31 14.50
C GLU A 148 5.00 -36.80 14.15
N SER A 149 5.18 -37.13 12.87
CA SER A 149 5.22 -38.53 12.41
C SER A 149 6.43 -39.28 12.99
N ALA A 150 7.59 -38.62 13.04
CA ALA A 150 8.79 -39.16 13.66
C ALA A 150 8.55 -39.42 15.16
N MET A 151 7.98 -38.48 15.89
CA MET A 151 7.61 -38.63 17.30
C MET A 151 6.63 -39.80 17.54
N LYS A 152 5.59 -39.93 16.71
CA LYS A 152 4.65 -41.06 16.79
C LYS A 152 5.31 -42.41 16.56
N SER A 153 6.34 -42.48 15.71
CA SER A 153 7.11 -43.72 15.50
C SER A 153 7.98 -44.05 16.71
N ILE A 154 8.62 -43.06 17.32
CA ILE A 154 9.35 -43.27 18.59
C ILE A 154 8.44 -43.74 19.70
N GLN A 155 7.29 -43.09 19.87
CA GLN A 155 6.38 -43.45 20.95
C GLN A 155 6.01 -44.93 20.86
N ARG A 156 5.68 -45.40 19.65
CA ARG A 156 5.37 -46.81 19.39
C ARG A 156 6.53 -47.76 19.71
N GLU A 157 7.77 -47.37 19.41
CA GLU A 157 8.95 -48.18 19.75
C GLU A 157 9.24 -48.18 21.26
N LEU A 158 9.05 -47.05 21.95
CA LEU A 158 9.17 -46.99 23.41
C LEU A 158 8.13 -47.87 24.10
N ASP A 159 6.87 -47.81 23.65
CA ASP A 159 5.78 -48.62 24.19
C ASP A 159 6.09 -50.13 24.03
N ARG A 160 6.63 -50.55 22.88
CA ARG A 160 7.08 -51.94 22.64
C ARG A 160 8.17 -52.39 23.60
N TYR A 161 9.18 -51.55 23.82
CA TYR A 161 10.27 -51.87 24.75
C TYR A 161 9.82 -51.92 26.21
N GLN A 162 8.82 -51.12 26.60
CA GLN A 162 8.25 -51.18 27.95
C GLN A 162 7.45 -52.47 28.20
N ILE A 163 6.83 -53.05 27.17
CA ILE A 163 6.07 -54.31 27.26
C ILE A 163 7.00 -55.54 27.31
N LEU A 164 8.22 -55.44 26.76
CA LEU A 164 9.20 -56.53 26.68
C LEU A 164 10.17 -56.60 27.88
N LYS A 165 10.01 -55.70 28.86
CA LYS A 165 10.80 -55.62 30.09
C LYS A 165 9.99 -56.10 31.28
#